data_AF-A0A3M5UVW0-F1
#
_entry.id   AF-A0A3M5UVW0-F1
#
_cell.length_a   1.000
_cell.length_b   1.000
_cell.length_c   1.000
_cell.angle_alpha   90.00
_cell.angle_beta   90.00
_cell.angle_gamma   90.00
#
_symmetry.space_group_name_H-M   'P 1'
#
loop_
_entity.id
_entity.type
_entity.pdbx_description
1 polymer ?
#
loop_
_entity_poly.entity_id
_entity_poly.type
_entity_poly.pdbx_seq_one_letter_code
_entity_poly.pdbx_strand_id
1 'polypeptide(L)'
;RYADNEALSTHTEGMTSYVMRPDGSGKPLTAGEVRQRFANVTRGSDLILVGTPEQIAEKIEEHARISGTSGYMLNPLISPGSLNDFVELVIPALQKRGLYRTNAQSGTLRSRLSADGSDRLPSSAHGASFRFA
;
A
#
# COMPACT_ATOMS: atom_id res chain seq x y z
N ARG A 1 14.26 -9.28 0.66
CA ARG A 1 14.05 -10.74 0.58
C ARG A 1 14.31 -11.25 -0.84
N TYR A 2 13.95 -10.49 -1.87
CA TYR A 2 14.16 -10.90 -3.26
C TYR A 2 15.54 -10.49 -3.81
N ALA A 3 16.21 -11.41 -4.51
CA ALA A 3 17.37 -11.07 -5.33
C ALA A 3 16.93 -10.61 -6.73
N ASP A 4 17.72 -9.76 -7.41
CA ASP A 4 17.36 -9.20 -8.72
C ASP A 4 17.12 -10.28 -9.79
N ASN A 5 17.77 -11.44 -9.64
CA ASN A 5 17.64 -12.61 -10.52
C ASN A 5 16.59 -13.64 -10.06
N GLU A 6 15.91 -13.39 -8.95
CA GLU A 6 14.92 -14.32 -8.39
C GLU A 6 13.61 -14.25 -9.18
N ALA A 7 13.09 -15.41 -9.55
CA ALA A 7 11.80 -15.55 -10.21
C ALA A 7 10.67 -15.30 -9.21
N LEU A 8 9.75 -14.40 -9.55
CA LEU A 8 8.62 -14.07 -8.69
C LEU A 8 7.42 -14.97 -9.00
N SER A 9 6.89 -15.67 -8.01
CA SER A 9 5.67 -16.50 -8.17
C SER A 9 4.45 -15.80 -7.56
N THR A 10 3.30 -15.91 -8.24
CA THR A 10 2.00 -15.44 -7.74
C THR A 10 1.09 -16.64 -7.47
N HIS A 11 0.41 -16.66 -6.34
CA HIS A 11 -0.74 -17.56 -6.13
C HIS A 11 -1.99 -16.82 -6.60
N THR A 12 -2.35 -17.00 -7.87
CA THR A 12 -3.42 -16.21 -8.49
C THR A 12 -4.76 -16.90 -8.32
N GLU A 13 -5.53 -16.51 -7.30
CA GLU A 13 -6.99 -16.58 -7.34
C GLU A 13 -7.53 -15.18 -7.66
N GLY A 14 -7.72 -14.89 -8.95
CA GLY A 14 -8.45 -13.69 -9.42
C GLY A 14 -7.60 -12.49 -9.85
N MET A 15 -7.83 -12.07 -11.10
CA MET A 15 -7.56 -10.77 -11.74
C MET A 15 -6.43 -9.86 -11.22
N THR A 16 -5.17 -10.28 -11.18
CA THR A 16 -4.05 -9.43 -11.67
C THR A 16 -2.75 -10.24 -11.80
N SER A 17 -2.33 -10.52 -13.04
CA SER A 17 -1.05 -11.18 -13.32
C SER A 17 -0.08 -10.19 -13.96
N TYR A 18 0.51 -9.30 -13.15
CA TYR A 18 1.56 -8.39 -13.60
C TYR A 18 2.94 -9.06 -13.67
N VAL A 19 3.06 -10.26 -13.09
CA VAL A 19 4.32 -10.96 -12.85
C VAL A 19 4.64 -11.97 -13.96
N MET A 20 3.72 -12.22 -14.89
CA MET A 20 3.99 -13.08 -16.04
C MET A 20 4.55 -12.28 -17.21
N ARG A 21 5.46 -12.91 -17.96
CA ARG A 21 5.94 -12.34 -19.22
C ARG A 21 4.79 -12.27 -20.23
N PRO A 22 4.63 -11.14 -20.95
CA PRO A 22 3.58 -10.96 -21.95
C PRO A 22 3.87 -11.71 -23.26
N ASP A 23 5.05 -12.32 -23.39
CA ASP A 23 5.51 -13.08 -24.56
C ASP A 23 4.87 -14.47 -24.69
N GLY A 24 3.97 -14.84 -23.78
CA GLY A 24 3.30 -16.14 -23.77
C GLY A 24 4.20 -17.31 -23.35
N SER A 25 5.44 -17.04 -22.91
CA SER A 25 6.40 -18.09 -22.53
C SER A 25 6.04 -18.85 -21.24
N GLY A 26 5.05 -18.36 -20.49
CA GLY A 26 4.68 -18.92 -19.18
C GLY A 26 5.75 -18.72 -18.09
N LYS A 27 6.83 -17.99 -18.40
CA LYS A 27 7.88 -17.68 -17.42
C LYS A 27 7.51 -16.45 -16.59
N PRO A 28 7.72 -16.50 -15.27
CA PRO A 28 7.58 -15.32 -14.43
C PRO A 28 8.68 -14.30 -14.74
N LEU A 29 8.38 -13.03 -14.47
CA LEU A 29 9.34 -11.95 -14.42
C LEU A 29 10.22 -12.09 -13.17
N THR A 30 11.47 -11.68 -13.31
CA THR A 30 12.40 -11.49 -12.20
C THR A 30 12.12 -10.19 -11.46
N ALA A 31 12.59 -10.05 -10.22
CA ALA A 31 12.46 -8.82 -9.45
C ALA A 31 13.04 -7.59 -10.18
N GLY A 32 14.19 -7.76 -10.85
CA GLY A 32 14.81 -6.71 -11.65
C GLY A 32 13.95 -6.28 -12.85
N GLU A 33 13.37 -7.23 -13.58
CA GLU A 33 12.50 -6.95 -14.73
C GLU A 33 11.21 -6.24 -14.32
N VAL A 34 10.63 -6.64 -13.18
CA VAL A 34 9.44 -5.98 -12.66
C VAL A 34 9.73 -4.54 -12.27
N ARG A 35 10.86 -4.28 -11.59
CA ARG A 35 11.31 -2.92 -11.25
C ARG A 35 11.40 -2.04 -12.51
N GLN A 36 12.02 -2.55 -13.58
CA GLN A 36 12.16 -1.82 -14.83
C GLN A 36 10.82 -1.59 -15.55
N ARG A 37 9.92 -2.58 -15.52
CA ARG A 37 8.61 -2.50 -16.20
C ARG A 37 7.68 -1.50 -15.52
N PHE A 38 7.60 -1.52 -14.19
CA PHE A 38 6.70 -0.63 -13.46
C PHE A 38 7.16 0.83 -13.44
N ALA A 39 8.46 1.09 -13.61
CA ALA A 39 8.96 2.44 -13.82
C ALA A 39 8.37 3.12 -15.08
N ASN A 40 7.96 2.33 -16.09
CA ASN A 40 7.59 2.83 -17.41
C ASN A 40 6.10 2.67 -17.79
N VAL A 41 5.30 1.90 -17.04
CA VAL A 41 3.97 1.43 -17.52
C VAL A 41 2.78 1.97 -16.72
N THR A 42 2.93 2.39 -15.47
CA THR A 42 1.77 2.71 -14.62
C THR A 42 1.45 4.20 -14.65
N ARG A 43 0.38 4.63 -15.34
CA ARG A 43 -0.20 5.96 -15.09
C ARG A 43 -0.65 6.02 -13.62
N GLY A 44 -0.12 6.96 -12.84
CA GLY A 44 -0.31 7.07 -11.37
C GLY A 44 0.88 6.58 -10.52
N SER A 45 2.07 6.50 -11.10
CA SER A 45 3.31 5.94 -10.54
C SER A 45 4.19 6.91 -9.74
N ASP A 46 3.64 7.97 -9.14
CA ASP A 46 4.49 8.99 -8.51
C ASP A 46 5.26 8.47 -7.28
N LEU A 47 4.85 7.32 -6.71
CA LEU A 47 5.53 6.71 -5.57
C LEU A 47 5.69 5.18 -5.71
N ILE A 48 6.70 4.75 -6.47
CA ILE A 48 7.17 3.35 -6.46
C ILE A 48 8.25 3.19 -5.38
N LEU A 49 7.99 2.31 -4.42
CA LEU A 49 8.85 2.09 -3.26
C LEU A 49 9.64 0.79 -3.40
N VAL A 50 10.94 0.91 -3.65
CA VAL A 50 11.89 -0.20 -3.67
C VAL A 50 13.08 0.18 -2.79
N GLY A 51 13.47 -0.73 -1.90
CA GLY A 51 14.58 -0.53 -0.96
C GLY A 51 14.46 -1.41 0.28
N THR A 52 15.31 -1.13 1.27
CA THR A 52 15.17 -1.71 2.62
C THR A 52 13.94 -1.13 3.34
N PRO A 53 13.45 -1.76 4.41
CA PRO A 53 12.31 -1.25 5.17
C PRO A 53 12.52 0.18 5.67
N GLU A 54 13.73 0.52 6.10
CA GLU A 54 14.11 1.85 6.58
C GLU A 54 14.06 2.90 5.47
N GLN A 55 14.57 2.55 4.28
CA GLN A 55 14.54 3.41 3.09
C GLN A 55 13.12 3.63 2.61
N ILE A 56 12.27 2.60 2.65
CA ILE A 56 10.86 2.71 2.30
C ILE A 56 10.14 3.63 3.29
N ALA A 57 10.36 3.43 4.60
CA ALA A 57 9.76 4.26 5.64
C ALA A 57 10.19 5.73 5.53
N GLU A 58 11.47 6.01 5.25
CA GLU A 58 11.98 7.36 4.99
C GLU A 58 11.31 8.02 3.77
N LYS A 59 11.15 7.28 2.67
CA LYS A 59 10.45 7.80 1.49
C LYS A 59 8.98 8.10 1.76
N ILE A 60 8.30 7.25 2.54
CA ILE A 60 6.90 7.46 2.94
C ILE A 60 6.77 8.72 3.82
N GLU A 61 7.70 8.90 4.76
CA GLU A 61 7.78 10.05 5.66
C GLU A 61 7.91 11.36 4.88
N GLU A 62 8.92 11.42 3.99
CA GLU A 62 9.21 12.61 3.20
C GLU A 62 8.06 12.94 2.25
N HIS A 63 7.51 11.92 1.58
CA HIS A 63 6.36 12.10 0.72
C HIS A 63 5.12 12.60 1.48
N ALA A 64 4.84 12.05 2.67
CA ALA A 64 3.72 12.49 3.50
C ALA A 64 3.88 13.94 3.94
N ARG A 65 5.11 14.33 4.33
CA ARG A 65 5.45 15.69 4.72
C ARG A 65 5.25 16.69 3.59
N ILE A 66 5.64 16.34 2.36
CA ILE A 66 5.50 17.21 1.19
C ILE A 66 4.05 17.29 0.71
N SER A 67 3.37 16.15 0.60
CA SER A 67 2.02 16.07 0.02
C SER A 67 0.91 16.46 0.98
N GLY A 68 1.15 16.38 2.29
CA GLY A 68 0.12 16.53 3.31
C GLY A 68 -0.90 15.38 3.31
N THR A 69 -0.58 14.22 2.70
CA THR A 69 -1.50 13.08 2.68
C THR A 69 -1.68 12.46 4.07
N SER A 70 -2.90 12.02 4.38
CA SER A 70 -3.23 11.31 5.62
C SER A 70 -3.12 9.79 5.49
N GLY A 71 -2.85 9.26 4.30
CA GLY A 71 -2.78 7.82 4.07
C GLY A 71 -2.45 7.43 2.64
N TYR A 72 -2.29 6.12 2.44
CA TYR A 72 -1.92 5.53 1.16
C TYR A 72 -2.83 4.35 0.82
N MET A 73 -3.13 4.21 -0.47
CA MET A 73 -3.67 2.98 -1.04
C MET A 73 -2.49 2.13 -1.51
N LEU A 74 -2.33 0.93 -0.96
CA LEU A 74 -1.26 0.02 -1.35
C LEU A 74 -1.72 -0.85 -2.53
N ASN A 75 -0.93 -0.82 -3.61
CA ASN A 75 -1.11 -1.70 -4.77
C ASN A 75 0.00 -2.76 -4.73
N PRO A 76 -0.28 -3.99 -4.29
CA PRO A 76 0.73 -5.03 -4.21
C PRO A 76 1.15 -5.48 -5.61
N LEU A 77 2.43 -5.76 -5.75
CA LEU A 77 2.98 -6.29 -6.99
C LEU A 77 2.76 -7.80 -7.12
N ILE A 78 2.92 -8.52 -6.01
CA ILE A 78 2.68 -9.95 -5.85
C ILE A 78 1.67 -10.12 -4.72
N SER A 79 0.57 -10.81 -4.98
CA SER A 79 -0.39 -11.15 -3.93
C SER A 79 -0.26 -12.61 -3.52
N PRO A 80 -0.24 -12.94 -2.21
CA PRO A 80 -0.22 -12.02 -1.06
C PRO A 80 1.20 -11.51 -0.69
N GLY A 81 2.25 -11.98 -1.36
CA GLY A 81 3.65 -11.82 -0.93
C GLY A 81 4.09 -10.38 -0.64
N SER A 82 3.79 -9.42 -1.52
CA SER A 82 4.15 -8.01 -1.30
C SER A 82 3.45 -7.40 -0.09
N LEU A 83 2.21 -7.81 0.20
CA LEU A 83 1.49 -7.33 1.38
C LEU A 83 2.09 -7.93 2.65
N ASN A 84 2.45 -9.22 2.64
CA ASN A 84 3.12 -9.87 3.76
C ASN A 84 4.45 -9.19 4.08
N ASP A 85 5.28 -8.95 3.07
CA ASP A 85 6.57 -8.25 3.25
C ASP A 85 6.39 -6.83 3.78
N PHE A 86 5.35 -6.10 3.33
CA PHE A 86 5.05 -4.78 3.85
C PHE A 86 4.67 -4.83 5.34
N VAL A 87 3.80 -5.77 5.73
CA VAL A 87 3.36 -5.95 7.11
C VAL A 87 4.50 -6.40 8.02
N GLU A 88 5.31 -7.36 7.58
CA GLU A 88 6.38 -7.94 8.41
C GLU A 88 7.59 -7.02 8.53
N LEU A 89 7.92 -6.27 7.48
CA LEU A 89 9.18 -5.54 7.39
C LEU A 89 8.98 -4.02 7.51
N VAL A 90 8.03 -3.46 6.75
CA VAL A 90 7.86 -2.00 6.64
C VAL A 90 7.04 -1.42 7.79
N ILE A 91 5.97 -2.09 8.21
CA ILE A 91 5.14 -1.61 9.34
C ILE A 91 5.97 -1.40 10.62
N PRO A 92 6.87 -2.31 11.05
CA PRO A 92 7.73 -2.05 12.20
C PRO A 92 8.63 -0.82 12.01
N ALA A 93 9.15 -0.57 10.81
CA ALA A 93 9.97 0.61 10.51
C ALA A 93 9.14 1.90 10.59
N LEU A 94 7.90 1.90 10.11
CA LEU A 94 6.97 3.03 10.22
C LEU A 94 6.55 3.28 11.68
N GLN A 95 6.31 2.22 12.46
CA GLN A 95 6.00 2.34 13.89
C GLN A 95 7.14 2.97 14.69
N LYS A 96 8.40 2.58 14.43
CA LYS A 96 9.58 3.21 15.06
C LYS A 96 9.66 4.71 14.81
N ARG A 97 9.13 5.19 13.68
CA ARG A 97 9.07 6.61 13.30
C ARG A 97 7.79 7.32 13.75
N GLY A 98 6.86 6.63 14.40
CA GLY A 98 5.56 7.19 14.77
C GLY A 98 4.60 7.41 13.60
N LEU A 99 4.89 6.85 12.42
CA LEU A 99 4.11 7.00 11.19
C LEU A 99 3.01 5.93 11.04
N TYR A 100 3.03 4.91 11.88
CA TYR A 100 1.99 3.89 11.92
C TYR A 100 1.63 3.54 13.36
N ARG A 101 0.35 3.30 13.60
CA ARG A 101 -0.19 2.93 14.91
C ARG A 101 0.39 1.61 15.43
N THR A 102 0.60 1.52 16.75
CA THR A 102 1.07 0.30 17.43
C THR A 102 -0.06 -0.51 18.06
N ASN A 103 -1.19 0.13 18.39
CA ASN A 103 -2.33 -0.50 19.01
C ASN A 103 -3.53 -0.59 18.06
N ALA A 104 -4.33 -1.64 18.22
CA ALA A 104 -5.61 -1.76 17.55
C ALA A 104 -6.54 -0.63 18.02
N GLN A 105 -7.21 0.02 17.09
CA GLN A 105 -8.27 0.98 17.41
C GLN A 105 -9.62 0.25 17.50
N SER A 106 -10.39 0.56 18.54
CA SER A 106 -11.79 0.16 18.68
C SER A 106 -12.72 1.13 17.93
N GLY A 107 -14.02 0.81 17.87
CA GLY A 107 -15.03 1.64 17.21
C GLY A 107 -15.26 1.30 15.75
N THR A 108 -16.13 2.06 15.10
CA THR A 108 -16.46 1.89 13.68
C THR A 108 -15.30 2.28 12.77
N LEU A 109 -15.37 1.96 11.48
CA LEU A 109 -14.38 2.47 10.52
C LEU A 109 -14.36 4.01 10.50
N ARG A 110 -15.52 4.66 10.65
CA ARG A 110 -15.60 6.12 10.61
C ARG A 110 -14.91 6.74 11.81
N SER A 111 -15.22 6.32 13.04
CA SER A 111 -14.57 6.90 14.23
C SER A 111 -13.07 6.72 14.24
N ARG A 112 -12.55 5.64 13.63
CA ARG A 112 -11.11 5.41 13.49
C ARG A 112 -10.41 6.34 12.48
N LEU A 113 -11.13 6.86 11.49
CA LEU A 113 -10.60 7.74 10.44
C LEU A 113 -10.97 9.21 10.63
N SER A 114 -12.03 9.50 11.38
CA SER A 114 -12.48 10.86 11.68
C SER A 114 -11.62 11.49 12.77
N ALA A 115 -11.25 12.76 12.58
CA ALA A 115 -10.49 13.52 13.59
C ALA A 115 -11.25 13.73 14.91
N ASP A 116 -12.58 13.70 14.89
CA ASP A 116 -13.46 13.89 16.05
C ASP A 116 -13.93 12.58 16.70
N GLY A 117 -13.49 11.42 16.19
CA GLY A 117 -13.90 10.12 16.69
C GLY A 117 -15.39 9.77 16.49
N SER A 118 -16.12 10.52 15.66
CA SER A 118 -17.56 10.30 15.47
C SER A 118 -17.86 9.05 14.64
N ASP A 119 -18.86 8.28 15.05
CA ASP A 119 -19.37 7.15 14.27
C ASP A 119 -20.35 7.56 13.16
N ARG A 120 -20.82 8.81 13.18
CA ARG A 120 -21.80 9.36 12.24
C ARG A 120 -21.16 10.46 11.40
N LEU A 121 -21.70 10.72 10.22
CA LEU A 121 -21.29 11.89 9.42
C LEU A 121 -21.40 13.20 10.22
N PRO A 122 -20.57 14.22 9.95
CA PRO A 122 -20.80 15.54 10.54
C PRO A 122 -22.16 16.09 10.09
N SER A 123 -22.76 16.99 10.88
CA SER A 123 -24.04 17.63 10.55
C SER A 123 -24.00 18.41 9.24
N SER A 124 -22.82 18.82 8.79
CA SER A 124 -22.59 19.49 7.50
C SER A 124 -22.63 18.56 6.28
N ALA A 125 -22.53 17.24 6.46
CA ALA A 125 -22.54 16.31 5.34
C ALA A 125 -23.95 16.16 4.77
N HIS A 126 -24.08 16.07 3.45
CA HIS A 126 -25.38 15.89 2.79
C HIS A 126 -26.13 14.66 3.31
N GLY A 127 -25.46 13.53 3.54
CA GLY A 127 -26.09 12.34 4.11
C GLY A 127 -26.68 12.54 5.52
N ALA A 128 -26.27 13.57 6.26
CA ALA A 128 -26.86 13.90 7.56
C ALA A 128 -28.26 14.51 7.44
N SER A 129 -28.66 15.08 6.29
CA SER A 129 -30.00 15.66 6.09
C SER A 129 -31.11 14.60 6.03
N PHE A 130 -30.76 13.32 5.93
CA PHE A 130 -31.70 12.20 5.90
C PHE A 130 -31.74 11.41 7.22
N ARG A 131 -31.28 12.02 8.32
CA ARG A 131 -31.42 11.42 9.66
C ARG A 131 -32.84 11.65 10.16
N PHE A 132 -33.57 10.56 10.33
CA PHE A 132 -34.85 10.59 11.03
C PHE A 132 -34.60 10.60 12.53
N ALA A 133 -35.42 11.36 13.26
CA ALA A 133 -35.39 11.46 14.72
C ALA A 133 -35.87 10.15 15.37
#